data_AF-A0A4Z1IFE5-F1
#
_entry.id   AF-A0A4Z1IFE5-F1
#
_cell.length_a   1.000
_cell.length_b   1.000
_cell.length_c   1.000
_cell.angle_alpha   90.00
_cell.angle_beta   90.00
_cell.angle_gamma   90.00
#
_symmetry.space_group_name_H-M   'P 1'
#
loop_
_entity.id
_entity.type
_entity.pdbx_description
1 polymer ?
#
loop_
_entity_poly.entity_id
_entity_poly.type
_entity_poly.pdbx_seq_one_letter_code
_entity_poly.pdbx_strand_id
1 'polypeptide(L)'
;MSHQRTTSTLDGVKEPHSVSLKVLRLSRPSLSIQHPLPTPSPSPPPNLSLPAPSASLAYPSPTPSNFILSPLLTLPPAFGSAYVGETFSCTLCANNELPLPISQPAQTHISPDIANSPNTTKIISNISLSAEMKIPSTTTPILLPLSGPESSPQVSTTSKEGTPETEIISQSSLQKVLHFDLKEEGSHVLAVTVTYTESSPSSPPRTRTFRKLYQFICKGCLVVRTKIGPLSFPKSTSTSSSSSKKYALEAQLENITEDNPITLTLVHLTTTKGFNATSLNWEIVLSDSEKENGGDVELERPVLAPGDIRQVCFLVEEKVSGDDGEAADSVGGGKGTEIVDGRLIFGVLSIGWRGAMGNKGFLSTGNLGTRIS
;
A
#
# COMPACT_ATOMS: atom_id res chain seq x y z
N MET A 1 9.52 0.21 42.30
CA MET A 1 8.29 -0.55 42.60
C MET A 1 7.87 -1.25 41.32
N SER A 2 8.31 -2.50 41.18
CA SER A 2 8.17 -3.35 39.99
C SER A 2 6.80 -4.02 39.99
N HIS A 3 5.97 -3.76 38.98
CA HIS A 3 4.70 -4.47 38.83
C HIS A 3 4.95 -5.91 38.37
N GLN A 4 4.56 -6.82 39.26
CA GLN A 4 4.69 -8.26 39.22
C GLN A 4 3.81 -8.84 38.09
N ARG A 5 4.44 -9.60 37.18
CA ARG A 5 3.76 -10.36 36.12
C ARG A 5 3.08 -11.57 36.77
N THR A 6 1.75 -11.56 36.83
CA THR A 6 0.94 -12.73 37.16
C THR A 6 1.13 -13.79 36.08
N THR A 7 1.87 -14.84 36.40
CA THR A 7 2.01 -16.03 35.56
C THR A 7 0.78 -16.91 35.78
N SER A 8 -0.10 -16.97 34.78
CA SER A 8 -1.17 -17.97 34.70
C SER A 8 -0.56 -19.36 34.51
N THR A 9 -0.39 -20.07 35.62
CA THR A 9 -0.22 -21.52 35.65
C THR A 9 -1.51 -22.15 35.12
N LEU A 10 -1.43 -22.96 34.04
CA LEU A 10 -2.34 -24.03 33.57
C LEU A 10 -2.21 -24.14 32.04
N ASP A 11 -1.10 -24.65 31.51
CA ASP A 11 -1.03 -25.10 30.11
C ASP A 11 -0.09 -26.30 30.08
N GLY A 12 -0.65 -27.50 29.95
CA GLY A 12 0.14 -28.70 29.66
C GLY A 12 0.94 -28.48 28.38
N VAL A 13 2.11 -29.12 28.26
CA VAL A 13 3.03 -28.95 27.13
C VAL A 13 2.25 -29.17 25.82
N LYS A 14 1.87 -28.07 25.16
CA LYS A 14 1.16 -28.11 23.88
C LYS A 14 2.08 -28.76 22.87
N GLU A 15 1.64 -29.90 22.34
CA GLU A 15 2.31 -30.60 21.23
C GLU A 15 2.68 -29.58 20.13
N PRO A 16 3.89 -29.65 19.53
CA PRO A 16 4.26 -28.75 18.46
C PRO A 16 3.28 -28.85 17.27
N HIS A 17 3.16 -27.76 16.51
CA HIS A 17 2.33 -27.75 15.31
C HIS A 17 3.10 -28.34 14.13
N SER A 18 2.41 -29.16 13.33
CA SER A 18 2.95 -29.74 12.09
C SER A 18 2.91 -28.79 10.89
N VAL A 19 2.25 -27.63 11.06
CA VAL A 19 2.15 -26.57 10.06
C VAL A 19 2.93 -25.35 10.53
N SER A 20 3.81 -24.82 9.69
CA SER A 20 4.53 -23.57 9.93
C SER A 20 3.83 -22.41 9.24
N LEU A 21 3.93 -21.20 9.82
CA LEU A 21 3.46 -19.96 9.22
C LEU A 21 4.65 -19.06 8.90
N LYS A 22 4.81 -18.69 7.64
CA LYS A 22 5.73 -17.66 7.15
C LYS A 22 4.94 -16.45 6.68
N VAL A 23 5.37 -15.26 7.09
CA VAL A 23 4.74 -13.99 6.73
C VAL A 23 5.81 -13.08 6.16
N LEU A 24 5.59 -12.57 4.95
CA LEU A 24 6.53 -11.66 4.29
C LEU A 24 5.79 -10.45 3.74
N ARG A 25 6.25 -9.25 4.08
CA ARG A 25 5.80 -8.00 3.44
C ARG A 25 6.22 -8.05 1.97
N LEU A 26 5.29 -7.74 1.07
CA LEU A 26 5.56 -7.64 -0.35
C LEU A 26 6.09 -6.23 -0.65
N SER A 27 7.29 -6.16 -1.21
CA SER A 27 7.86 -4.93 -1.78
C SER A 27 7.74 -4.99 -3.31
N ARG A 28 7.74 -3.82 -3.96
CA ARG A 28 7.85 -3.77 -5.42
C ARG A 28 9.34 -3.65 -5.81
N PRO A 29 9.78 -4.35 -6.86
CA PRO A 29 11.13 -4.22 -7.36
C PRO A 29 11.37 -2.83 -7.95
N SER A 30 12.60 -2.34 -7.85
CA SER A 30 13.07 -1.10 -8.51
C SER A 30 14.30 -1.37 -9.36
N LEU A 31 14.58 -0.50 -10.32
CA LEU A 31 15.82 -0.57 -11.10
C LEU A 31 17.03 -0.37 -10.18
N SER A 32 18.03 -1.23 -10.33
CA SER A 32 19.26 -1.15 -9.57
C SER A 32 20.04 0.11 -9.95
N ILE A 33 20.50 0.84 -8.93
CA ILE A 33 21.40 1.98 -9.11
C ILE A 33 22.81 1.41 -9.29
N GLN A 34 23.37 1.56 -10.49
CA GLN A 34 24.75 1.29 -10.80
C GLN A 34 25.43 2.60 -11.16
N HIS A 35 26.31 3.08 -10.29
CA HIS A 35 27.21 4.18 -10.64
C HIS A 35 28.23 3.61 -11.63
N PRO A 36 28.14 3.93 -12.93
CA PRO A 36 29.06 3.38 -13.90
C PRO A 36 30.43 3.96 -13.59
N LEU A 37 31.37 3.09 -13.19
CA LEU A 37 32.77 3.50 -13.09
C LEU A 37 33.25 3.86 -14.49
N PRO A 38 34.06 4.94 -14.64
CA PRO A 38 34.71 5.24 -15.90
C PRO A 38 35.48 4.01 -16.38
N THR A 39 35.23 3.58 -17.62
CA THR A 39 35.99 2.47 -18.21
C THR A 39 37.45 2.90 -18.35
N PRO A 40 38.42 2.11 -17.86
CA PRO A 40 39.83 2.43 -18.07
C PRO A 40 40.12 2.35 -19.57
N SER A 41 40.43 3.50 -20.19
CA SER A 41 40.91 3.53 -21.57
C SER A 41 42.27 2.80 -21.63
N PRO A 42 42.51 1.92 -22.61
CA PRO A 42 43.80 1.25 -22.79
C PRO A 42 44.96 2.24 -23.07
N SER A 43 44.65 3.49 -23.43
CA SER A 43 45.58 4.62 -23.47
C SER A 43 45.04 5.77 -22.61
N PRO A 44 45.41 5.88 -21.34
CA PRO A 44 45.04 7.04 -20.54
C PRO A 44 45.82 8.27 -21.06
N PRO A 45 45.16 9.37 -21.49
CA PRO A 45 45.86 10.64 -21.67
C PRO A 45 46.53 11.05 -20.36
N PRO A 46 47.70 11.72 -20.39
CA PRO A 46 48.48 12.06 -19.20
C PRO A 46 47.74 12.97 -18.18
N ASN A 47 46.59 13.54 -18.57
CA ASN A 47 45.75 14.43 -17.75
C ASN A 47 44.36 13.83 -17.47
N LEU A 48 44.29 12.56 -17.08
CA LEU A 48 43.04 11.92 -16.67
C LEU A 48 42.67 12.36 -15.24
N SER A 49 42.12 13.56 -15.10
CA SER A 49 41.44 13.97 -13.87
C SER A 49 40.19 13.10 -13.73
N LEU A 50 40.21 12.18 -12.77
CA LEU A 50 39.06 11.40 -12.31
C LEU A 50 38.50 12.08 -11.06
N PRO A 51 37.21 12.51 -11.07
CA PRO A 51 36.22 12.38 -12.13
C PRO A 51 36.47 13.35 -13.30
N ALA A 52 36.03 12.96 -14.51
CA ALA A 52 36.10 13.83 -15.69
C ALA A 52 35.35 15.16 -15.42
N PRO A 53 35.88 16.33 -15.83
CA PRO A 53 35.25 17.63 -15.57
C PRO A 53 33.81 17.74 -16.11
N SER A 54 33.49 16.96 -17.15
CA SER A 54 32.14 16.83 -17.70
C SER A 54 31.12 16.23 -16.72
N ALA A 55 31.56 15.45 -15.73
CA ALA A 55 30.70 14.93 -14.67
C ALA A 55 30.26 16.00 -13.65
N SER A 56 30.88 17.19 -13.68
CA SER A 56 30.53 18.35 -12.85
C SER A 56 29.69 19.40 -13.58
N LEU A 57 29.28 19.13 -14.83
CA LEU A 57 28.42 20.05 -15.58
C LEU A 57 26.98 19.96 -15.08
N ALA A 58 26.35 21.12 -14.90
CA ALA A 58 24.96 21.24 -14.46
C ALA A 58 23.93 20.79 -15.53
N TYR A 59 24.36 20.59 -16.77
CA TYR A 59 23.51 20.19 -17.89
C TYR A 59 23.98 18.85 -18.49
N PRO A 60 23.04 17.95 -18.85
CA PRO A 60 23.37 16.67 -19.45
C PRO A 60 24.05 16.86 -20.82
N SER A 61 25.13 16.11 -21.04
CA SER A 61 25.81 16.03 -22.33
C SER A 61 24.89 15.43 -23.40
N PRO A 62 24.96 15.87 -24.67
CA PRO A 62 24.23 15.26 -25.78
C PRO A 62 24.70 13.82 -26.09
N THR A 63 25.83 13.38 -25.55
CA THR A 63 26.26 11.98 -25.60
C THR A 63 25.67 11.20 -24.41
N PRO A 64 25.03 10.04 -24.64
CA PRO A 64 24.45 9.27 -23.55
C PRO A 64 25.57 8.79 -22.62
N SER A 65 25.67 9.39 -21.44
CA SER A 65 26.43 8.81 -20.34
C SER A 65 25.74 7.50 -19.93
N ASN A 66 26.52 6.50 -19.50
CA ASN A 66 25.95 5.32 -18.84
C ASN A 66 25.01 5.80 -17.72
N PHE A 67 23.71 5.58 -17.89
CA PHE A 67 22.70 6.04 -16.96
C PHE A 67 22.87 5.32 -15.63
N ILE A 68 22.64 6.02 -14.51
CA ILE A 68 22.86 5.47 -13.16
C ILE A 68 21.90 4.30 -12.88
N LEU A 69 20.83 4.11 -13.65
CA LEU A 69 19.96 2.94 -13.53
C LEU A 69 20.39 1.83 -14.49
N SER A 70 20.65 0.65 -13.93
CA SER A 70 20.86 -0.59 -14.68
C SER A 70 19.51 -1.23 -15.01
N PRO A 71 19.41 -2.02 -16.10
CA PRO A 71 18.19 -2.75 -16.47
C PRO A 71 17.85 -3.89 -15.49
N LEU A 72 18.68 -4.16 -14.49
CA LEU A 72 18.42 -5.16 -13.46
C LEU A 72 17.43 -4.62 -12.43
N LEU A 73 16.44 -5.44 -12.10
CA LEU A 73 15.52 -5.18 -11.01
C LEU A 73 16.10 -5.73 -9.70
N THR A 74 16.15 -4.90 -8.67
CA THR A 74 16.57 -5.28 -7.33
C THR A 74 15.41 -5.14 -6.34
N LEU A 75 15.35 -6.06 -5.39
CA LEU A 75 14.55 -5.85 -4.20
C LEU A 75 15.32 -4.97 -3.22
N PRO A 76 14.63 -4.11 -2.46
CA PRO A 76 15.26 -3.31 -1.42
C PRO A 76 16.05 -4.18 -0.43
N PRO A 77 17.21 -3.71 0.07
CA PRO A 77 18.03 -4.46 1.03
C PRO A 77 17.33 -4.63 2.39
N ALA A 78 16.30 -3.83 2.68
CA ALA A 78 15.48 -3.93 3.88
C ALA A 78 14.02 -3.53 3.58
N PHE A 79 13.08 -4.04 4.38
CA PHE A 79 11.64 -3.87 4.20
C PHE A 79 11.09 -2.45 4.47
N GLY A 80 11.96 -1.50 4.84
CA GLY A 80 11.65 -0.10 5.06
C GLY A 80 10.58 0.17 6.12
N SER A 81 10.33 1.44 6.40
CA SER A 81 9.16 1.86 7.20
C SER A 81 7.86 1.62 6.41
N ALA A 82 6.74 1.52 7.13
CA ALA A 82 5.42 1.59 6.54
C ALA A 82 4.90 3.01 6.73
N TYR A 83 4.28 3.61 5.70
CA TYR A 83 3.83 4.99 5.76
C TYR A 83 2.32 5.12 5.61
N VAL A 84 1.74 6.12 6.28
CA VAL A 84 0.32 6.48 6.13
C VAL A 84 0.05 6.87 4.68
N GLY A 85 -1.06 6.37 4.15
CA GLY A 85 -1.48 6.50 2.77
C GLY A 85 -1.02 5.34 1.87
N GLU A 86 -0.06 4.52 2.30
CA GLU A 86 0.35 3.33 1.55
C GLU A 86 -0.58 2.12 1.79
N THR A 87 -0.66 1.22 0.81
CA THR A 87 -1.27 -0.10 0.99
C THR A 87 -0.23 -1.09 1.52
N PHE A 88 -0.36 -1.49 2.78
CA PHE A 88 0.39 -2.61 3.35
C PHE A 88 -0.02 -3.91 2.66
N SER A 89 0.95 -4.62 2.09
CA SER A 89 0.72 -5.90 1.40
C SER A 89 1.63 -6.97 1.98
N CYS A 90 1.10 -8.15 2.28
CA CYS A 90 1.91 -9.27 2.72
C CYS A 90 1.40 -10.61 2.18
N THR A 91 2.31 -11.55 2.03
CA THR A 91 1.97 -12.94 1.74
C THR A 91 2.04 -13.78 3.01
N LEU A 92 1.05 -14.65 3.18
CA LEU A 92 0.92 -15.62 4.25
C LEU A 92 1.09 -17.01 3.65
N CYS A 93 2.08 -17.77 4.13
CA CYS A 93 2.30 -19.14 3.69
C CYS A 93 2.20 -20.07 4.90
N ALA A 94 1.17 -20.93 4.89
CA ALA A 94 1.06 -22.06 5.78
C ALA A 94 1.68 -23.29 5.10
N ASN A 95 2.79 -23.81 5.64
CA ASN A 95 3.49 -24.96 5.06
C ASN A 95 3.31 -26.17 5.95
N ASN A 96 2.96 -27.31 5.35
CA ASN A 96 3.01 -28.59 6.02
C ASN A 96 4.47 -29.04 6.13
N GLU A 97 4.95 -29.21 7.36
CA GLU A 97 6.33 -29.62 7.66
C GLU A 97 6.46 -31.14 7.84
N LEU A 98 5.39 -31.90 7.61
CA LEU A 98 5.47 -33.36 7.63
C LEU A 98 6.17 -33.88 6.35
N PRO A 99 7.02 -34.91 6.47
CA PRO A 99 7.57 -35.59 5.31
C PRO A 99 6.45 -36.07 4.38
N LEU A 100 6.61 -35.87 3.07
CA LEU A 100 5.68 -36.42 2.09
C LEU A 100 5.60 -37.95 2.28
N PRO A 101 4.39 -38.55 2.21
CA PRO A 101 4.27 -39.99 2.25
C PRO A 101 5.06 -40.56 1.07
N ILE A 102 6.07 -41.37 1.36
CA ILE A 102 6.94 -41.98 0.35
C ILE A 102 6.09 -42.98 -0.44
N SER A 103 5.57 -42.54 -1.59
CA SER A 103 4.91 -43.40 -2.57
C SER A 103 5.93 -43.94 -3.58
N GLN A 104 6.94 -44.69 -3.12
CA GLN A 104 7.71 -45.69 -3.89
C GLN A 104 8.86 -46.29 -3.06
N PRO A 105 9.07 -47.63 -3.06
CA PRO A 105 10.21 -48.25 -2.39
C PRO A 105 11.46 -48.12 -3.27
N ALA A 106 12.07 -46.94 -3.32
CA ALA A 106 13.41 -46.78 -3.86
C ALA A 106 14.42 -46.91 -2.72
N GLN A 107 15.10 -48.06 -2.70
CA GLN A 107 16.19 -48.44 -1.81
C GLN A 107 17.13 -47.26 -1.52
N THR A 108 17.04 -46.69 -0.32
CA THR A 108 18.12 -45.88 0.25
C THR A 108 18.22 -46.19 1.74
N HIS A 109 19.45 -46.49 2.17
CA HIS A 109 19.81 -46.81 3.54
C HIS A 109 19.35 -45.70 4.50
N ILE A 110 18.28 -45.96 5.26
CA ILE A 110 17.85 -45.09 6.36
C ILE A 110 18.40 -45.67 7.65
N SER A 111 19.14 -44.84 8.39
CA SER A 111 19.58 -45.11 9.76
C SER A 111 18.38 -45.45 10.65
N PRO A 112 18.45 -46.48 11.51
CA PRO A 112 17.30 -47.06 12.21
C PRO A 112 16.59 -46.14 13.23
N ASP A 113 17.09 -44.92 13.47
CA ASP A 113 16.51 -43.99 14.46
C ASP A 113 15.29 -43.19 13.97
N ILE A 114 14.93 -43.24 12.68
CA ILE A 114 13.81 -42.44 12.14
C ILE A 114 12.48 -43.22 12.05
N ALA A 115 12.54 -44.56 12.09
CA ALA A 115 11.35 -45.42 11.93
C ALA A 115 10.36 -45.39 13.11
N ASN A 116 10.75 -44.85 14.27
CA ASN A 116 9.94 -44.82 15.50
C ASN A 116 9.43 -43.41 15.88
N SER A 117 9.44 -42.44 14.96
CA SER A 117 8.82 -41.14 15.24
C SER A 117 7.29 -41.25 15.10
N PRO A 118 6.48 -40.87 16.10
CA PRO A 118 5.01 -40.95 16.04
C PRO A 118 4.37 -40.00 14.99
N ASN A 119 5.18 -39.24 14.24
CA ASN A 119 4.73 -38.25 13.26
C ASN A 119 4.74 -38.73 11.80
N THR A 120 5.28 -39.92 11.48
CA THR A 120 5.39 -40.41 10.09
C THR A 120 4.08 -40.88 9.47
N THR A 121 3.01 -41.04 10.26
CA THR A 121 1.69 -41.51 9.80
C THR A 121 0.62 -40.42 9.84
N LYS A 122 0.98 -39.20 10.22
CA LYS A 122 0.03 -38.08 10.32
C LYS A 122 -0.22 -37.47 8.94
N ILE A 123 -1.49 -37.18 8.66
CA ILE A 123 -1.95 -36.52 7.44
C ILE A 123 -2.53 -35.15 7.84
N ILE A 124 -2.14 -34.11 7.12
CA ILE A 124 -2.63 -32.75 7.34
C ILE A 124 -3.58 -32.37 6.21
N SER A 125 -4.79 -31.95 6.57
CA SER A 125 -5.80 -31.50 5.62
C SER A 125 -6.50 -30.23 6.11
N ASN A 126 -7.31 -29.62 5.25
CA ASN A 126 -8.14 -28.44 5.58
C ASN A 126 -7.35 -27.27 6.20
N ILE A 127 -6.16 -26.99 5.69
CA ILE A 127 -5.39 -25.81 6.07
C ILE A 127 -6.19 -24.58 5.66
N SER A 128 -6.43 -23.69 6.62
CA SER A 128 -7.17 -22.45 6.45
C SER A 128 -6.43 -21.32 7.15
N LEU A 129 -6.52 -20.13 6.56
CA LEU A 129 -5.90 -18.91 7.05
C LEU A 129 -6.99 -17.88 7.32
N SER A 130 -6.91 -17.21 8.46
CA SER A 130 -7.62 -15.97 8.70
C SER A 130 -6.65 -14.91 9.21
N ALA A 131 -6.88 -13.66 8.83
CA ALA A 131 -6.03 -12.54 9.18
C ALA A 131 -6.87 -11.37 9.67
N GLU A 132 -6.41 -10.72 10.73
CA GLU A 132 -7.05 -9.55 11.32
C GLU A 132 -6.00 -8.44 11.49
N MET A 133 -6.40 -7.20 11.23
CA MET A 133 -5.58 -6.02 11.55
C MET A 133 -6.13 -5.33 12.79
N LYS A 134 -5.27 -5.12 13.78
CA LYS A 134 -5.54 -4.19 14.89
C LYS A 134 -4.87 -2.85 14.59
N ILE A 135 -5.68 -1.81 14.46
CA ILE A 135 -5.23 -0.43 14.28
C ILE A 135 -5.18 0.34 15.61
N PRO A 136 -4.37 1.40 15.72
CA PRO A 136 -4.24 2.18 16.95
C PRO A 136 -5.55 2.77 17.48
N SER A 137 -6.40 3.32 16.60
CA SER A 137 -7.65 4.00 17.00
C SER A 137 -8.77 3.08 17.47
N THR A 138 -8.71 1.79 17.12
CA THR A 138 -9.88 0.90 17.21
C THR A 138 -9.57 -0.32 18.07
N THR A 139 -10.44 -0.58 19.05
CA THR A 139 -10.31 -1.73 19.97
C THR A 139 -10.68 -3.05 19.31
N THR A 140 -11.60 -3.03 18.33
CA THR A 140 -12.05 -4.21 17.58
C THR A 140 -11.14 -4.49 16.38
N PRO A 141 -10.51 -5.68 16.27
CA PRO A 141 -9.74 -6.06 15.10
C PRO A 141 -10.59 -6.10 13.83
N ILE A 142 -10.01 -5.68 12.71
CA ILE A 142 -10.64 -5.67 11.40
C ILE A 142 -10.26 -6.97 10.68
N LEU A 143 -11.23 -7.80 10.33
CA LEU A 143 -10.97 -9.02 9.53
C LEU A 143 -10.58 -8.63 8.10
N LEU A 144 -9.52 -9.25 7.58
CA LEU A 144 -8.96 -8.94 6.27
C LEU A 144 -9.35 -9.99 5.22
N PRO A 145 -9.77 -9.56 4.02
CA PRO A 145 -9.95 -10.48 2.90
C PRO A 145 -8.59 -11.04 2.45
N LEU A 146 -8.56 -12.34 2.17
CA LEU A 146 -7.37 -13.04 1.69
C LEU A 146 -7.56 -13.41 0.21
N SER A 147 -6.64 -12.95 -0.63
CA SER A 147 -6.59 -13.28 -2.05
C SER A 147 -5.59 -14.40 -2.32
N GLY A 148 -5.81 -15.19 -3.38
CA GLY A 148 -4.90 -16.25 -3.79
C GLY A 148 -5.65 -17.52 -4.19
N PRO A 149 -4.95 -18.50 -4.78
CA PRO A 149 -5.57 -19.74 -5.28
C PRO A 149 -6.37 -20.39 -4.15
N GLU A 150 -7.57 -20.87 -4.47
CA GLU A 150 -8.30 -21.73 -3.56
C GLU A 150 -7.52 -23.04 -3.40
N SER A 151 -7.57 -23.63 -2.21
CA SER A 151 -6.95 -24.92 -1.98
C SER A 151 -7.61 -25.95 -2.87
N SER A 152 -7.03 -26.26 -4.03
CA SER A 152 -7.50 -27.35 -4.87
C SER A 152 -7.23 -28.66 -4.14
N PRO A 153 -8.25 -29.48 -3.80
CA PRO A 153 -7.98 -30.85 -3.44
C PRO A 153 -7.34 -31.52 -4.67
N GLN A 154 -6.11 -32.00 -4.55
CA GLN A 154 -5.50 -32.82 -5.60
C GLN A 154 -6.22 -34.17 -5.64
N VAL A 155 -7.28 -34.27 -6.44
CA VAL A 155 -7.99 -35.53 -6.66
C VAL A 155 -7.14 -36.43 -7.55
N SER A 156 -6.49 -37.45 -6.97
CA SER A 156 -6.00 -38.59 -7.74
C SER A 156 -7.15 -39.56 -7.96
N THR A 157 -7.69 -39.61 -9.17
CA THR A 157 -8.66 -40.65 -9.55
C THR A 157 -7.92 -41.97 -9.77
N THR A 158 -7.90 -42.87 -8.79
CA THR A 158 -7.71 -44.30 -9.05
C THR A 158 -9.07 -44.96 -9.15
N SER A 159 -9.54 -45.15 -10.39
CA SER A 159 -10.74 -45.94 -10.68
C SER A 159 -10.46 -47.42 -10.42
N LYS A 160 -10.89 -47.93 -9.26
CA LYS A 160 -11.31 -49.34 -9.11
C LYS A 160 -12.57 -49.40 -8.25
N GLU A 161 -13.51 -50.21 -8.72
CA GLU A 161 -14.89 -50.35 -8.24
C GLU A 161 -14.99 -50.65 -6.74
N GLY A 162 -15.97 -49.99 -6.09
CA GLY A 162 -16.51 -50.37 -4.78
C GLY A 162 -16.14 -49.41 -3.65
N THR A 163 -17.17 -48.69 -3.14
CA THR A 163 -17.19 -47.76 -1.99
C THR A 163 -16.55 -46.36 -2.17
N PRO A 164 -17.29 -45.26 -1.95
CA PRO A 164 -16.73 -43.91 -1.93
C PRO A 164 -16.05 -43.65 -0.58
N GLU A 165 -14.86 -44.19 -0.38
CA GLU A 165 -13.99 -43.71 0.69
C GLU A 165 -13.40 -42.37 0.24
N THR A 166 -13.75 -41.30 0.97
CA THR A 166 -13.19 -39.96 0.72
C THR A 166 -11.76 -39.96 1.22
N GLU A 167 -10.79 -40.34 0.37
CA GLU A 167 -9.37 -40.27 0.71
C GLU A 167 -8.98 -38.82 1.04
N ILE A 168 -8.58 -38.59 2.30
CA ILE A 168 -8.11 -37.30 2.80
C ILE A 168 -6.74 -37.02 2.16
N ILE A 169 -6.71 -36.23 1.09
CA ILE A 169 -5.46 -35.83 0.44
C ILE A 169 -4.72 -34.84 1.34
N SER A 170 -3.46 -35.15 1.66
CA SER A 170 -2.58 -34.27 2.41
C SER A 170 -2.37 -32.95 1.64
N GLN A 171 -2.66 -31.82 2.27
CA GLN A 171 -2.32 -30.50 1.70
C GLN A 171 -0.86 -30.17 2.01
N SER A 172 -0.09 -29.77 0.98
CA SER A 172 1.33 -29.45 1.12
C SER A 172 1.56 -28.03 1.66
N SER A 173 0.90 -27.02 1.09
CA SER A 173 0.99 -25.64 1.55
C SER A 173 -0.19 -24.81 1.06
N LEU A 174 -0.56 -23.79 1.83
CA LEU A 174 -1.54 -22.77 1.45
C LEU A 174 -0.87 -21.40 1.47
N GLN A 175 -0.87 -20.73 0.32
CA GLN A 175 -0.40 -19.35 0.19
C GLN A 175 -1.57 -18.41 -0.09
N LYS A 176 -1.65 -17.33 0.67
CA LYS A 176 -2.56 -16.22 0.46
C LYS A 176 -1.82 -14.89 0.49
N VAL A 177 -2.45 -13.85 -0.04
CA VAL A 177 -1.98 -12.47 -0.01
C VAL A 177 -3.07 -11.62 0.60
N LEU A 178 -2.69 -10.63 1.40
CA LEU A 178 -3.59 -9.62 1.93
C LEU A 178 -3.11 -8.22 1.59
N HIS A 179 -4.05 -7.30 1.59
CA HIS A 179 -3.84 -5.88 1.37
C HIS A 179 -4.60 -5.09 2.44
N PHE A 180 -3.97 -4.06 2.99
CA PHE A 180 -4.56 -3.20 4.00
C PHE A 180 -4.08 -1.76 3.83
N ASP A 181 -5.01 -0.81 3.69
CA ASP A 181 -4.67 0.60 3.52
C ASP A 181 -4.36 1.24 4.89
N LEU A 182 -3.16 1.80 5.02
CA LEU A 182 -2.70 2.43 6.25
C LEU A 182 -3.23 3.86 6.33
N LYS A 183 -4.20 4.10 7.21
CA LYS A 183 -4.84 5.41 7.36
C LYS A 183 -4.36 6.21 8.57
N GLU A 184 -3.63 5.55 9.48
CA GLU A 184 -3.28 6.11 10.78
C GLU A 184 -1.81 5.84 11.10
N GLU A 185 -1.22 6.75 11.87
CA GLU A 185 0.13 6.58 12.41
C GLU A 185 0.09 5.71 13.68
N GLY A 186 1.20 5.04 13.96
CA GLY A 186 1.39 4.29 15.20
C GLY A 186 1.40 2.78 15.02
N SER A 187 1.18 2.06 16.14
CA SER A 187 1.39 0.62 16.23
C SER A 187 0.24 -0.20 15.67
N HIS A 188 0.51 -0.91 14.58
CA HIS A 188 -0.40 -1.85 13.95
C HIS A 188 -0.01 -3.28 14.33
N VAL A 189 -1.00 -4.16 14.50
CA VAL A 189 -0.75 -5.58 14.76
C VAL A 189 -1.54 -6.44 13.78
N LEU A 190 -0.83 -7.16 12.93
CA LEU A 190 -1.38 -8.20 12.07
C LEU A 190 -1.47 -9.51 12.87
N ALA A 191 -2.68 -9.98 13.13
CA ALA A 191 -2.95 -11.26 13.77
C ALA A 191 -3.34 -12.29 12.72
N VAL A 192 -2.55 -13.36 12.60
CA VAL A 192 -2.80 -14.45 11.66
C VAL A 192 -3.13 -15.72 12.43
N THR A 193 -4.26 -16.32 12.12
CA THR A 193 -4.70 -17.59 12.68
C THR A 193 -4.62 -18.65 11.59
N VAL A 194 -3.96 -19.75 11.89
CA VAL A 194 -3.86 -20.93 11.03
C VAL A 194 -4.69 -22.03 11.69
N THR A 195 -5.61 -22.63 10.94
CA THR A 195 -6.39 -23.77 11.40
C THR A 195 -6.23 -24.91 10.41
N TYR A 196 -5.99 -26.11 10.90
CA TYR A 196 -5.81 -27.31 10.07
C TYR A 196 -6.35 -28.55 10.79
N THR A 197 -6.62 -29.61 10.03
CA THR A 197 -7.02 -30.91 10.56
C THR A 197 -5.84 -31.86 10.50
N GLU A 198 -5.55 -32.51 11.63
CA GLU A 198 -4.53 -33.55 11.76
C GLU A 198 -5.24 -34.90 11.93
N SER A 199 -5.07 -35.81 10.97
CA SER A 199 -5.54 -37.19 11.07
C SER A 199 -4.36 -38.14 11.24
N SER A 200 -4.52 -39.14 12.10
CA SER A 200 -3.58 -40.26 12.26
C SER A 200 -4.38 -41.55 12.14
N PRO A 201 -3.82 -42.64 11.57
CA PRO A 201 -4.53 -43.91 11.46
C PRO A 201 -5.01 -44.46 12.81
N SER A 202 -4.39 -44.05 13.92
CA SER A 202 -4.73 -44.52 15.27
C SER A 202 -5.72 -43.63 16.03
N SER A 203 -6.12 -42.47 15.50
CA SER A 203 -6.94 -41.50 16.23
C SER A 203 -7.89 -40.72 15.32
N PRO A 204 -9.07 -40.30 15.82
CA PRO A 204 -9.99 -39.47 15.04
C PRO A 204 -9.32 -38.15 14.58
N PRO A 205 -9.78 -37.55 13.47
CA PRO A 205 -9.26 -36.28 12.97
C PRO A 205 -9.42 -35.18 14.03
N ARG A 206 -8.31 -34.51 14.33
CA ARG A 206 -8.23 -33.45 15.34
C ARG A 206 -7.97 -32.11 14.66
N THR A 207 -8.87 -31.15 14.87
CA THR A 207 -8.64 -29.76 14.44
C THR A 207 -7.66 -29.08 15.38
N ARG A 208 -6.63 -28.45 14.81
CA ARG A 208 -5.62 -27.69 15.53
C ARG A 208 -5.58 -26.28 15.00
N THR A 209 -5.38 -25.33 15.90
CA THR A 209 -5.30 -23.91 15.57
C THR A 209 -4.16 -23.26 16.32
N PHE A 210 -3.50 -22.30 15.68
CA PHE A 210 -2.56 -21.42 16.35
C PHE A 210 -2.64 -20.01 15.77
N ARG A 211 -2.30 -19.02 16.60
CA ARG A 211 -2.36 -17.61 16.25
C ARG A 211 -0.99 -16.96 16.47
N LYS A 212 -0.50 -16.22 15.49
CA LYS A 212 0.72 -15.40 15.58
C LYS A 212 0.39 -13.93 15.39
N LEU A 213 1.07 -13.06 16.13
CA LEU A 213 0.91 -11.62 16.09
C LEU A 213 2.18 -10.99 15.55
N TYR A 214 2.04 -10.10 14.57
CA TYR A 214 3.14 -9.34 13.95
C TYR A 214 2.87 -7.86 14.15
N GLN A 215 3.69 -7.23 14.99
CA GLN A 215 3.58 -5.80 15.28
C GLN A 215 4.51 -5.00 14.36
N PHE A 216 4.01 -3.91 13.80
CA PHE A 216 4.80 -2.95 13.03
C PHE A 216 4.32 -1.52 13.28
N ILE A 217 5.17 -0.54 12.99
CA ILE A 217 4.85 0.88 13.16
C ILE A 217 4.59 1.52 11.80
N CYS A 218 3.48 2.23 11.69
CA CYS A 218 3.15 3.10 10.58
C CYS A 218 3.60 4.54 10.92
N LYS A 219 4.44 5.15 10.08
CA LYS A 219 4.92 6.52 10.21
C LYS A 219 4.15 7.47 9.28
N GLY A 220 4.15 8.77 9.56
CA GLY A 220 3.62 9.75 8.63
C GLY A 220 4.46 9.85 7.35
N CYS A 221 3.81 10.03 6.20
CA CYS A 221 4.49 10.25 4.92
C CYS A 221 4.53 11.73 4.52
N LEU A 222 3.37 12.38 4.61
CA LEU A 222 3.12 13.70 4.08
C LEU A 222 2.28 14.48 5.09
N VAL A 223 2.71 15.70 5.40
CA VAL A 223 1.92 16.65 6.19
C VAL A 223 1.26 17.64 5.25
N VAL A 224 -0.04 17.84 5.42
CA VAL A 224 -0.84 18.79 4.63
C VAL A 224 -1.31 19.92 5.53
N ARG A 225 -0.89 21.15 5.23
CA ARG A 225 -1.37 22.36 5.91
C ARG A 225 -2.14 23.22 4.92
N THR A 226 -3.40 23.49 5.21
CA THR A 226 -4.28 24.25 4.30
C THR A 226 -4.62 25.63 4.85
N LYS A 227 -4.70 26.63 3.98
CA LYS A 227 -5.16 27.98 4.28
C LYS A 227 -6.15 28.42 3.21
N ILE A 228 -7.22 29.11 3.63
CA ILE A 228 -8.24 29.62 2.71
C ILE A 228 -8.41 31.12 2.95
N GLY A 229 -8.38 31.92 1.88
CA GLY A 229 -8.63 33.35 1.92
C GLY A 229 -9.66 33.78 0.87
N PRO A 230 -10.58 34.71 1.18
CA PRO A 230 -11.45 35.31 0.18
C PRO A 230 -10.65 36.19 -0.78
N LEU A 231 -10.97 36.13 -2.07
CA LEU A 231 -10.41 37.01 -3.10
C LEU A 231 -11.43 38.11 -3.41
N SER A 232 -11.13 39.34 -2.97
CA SER A 232 -11.92 40.50 -3.31
C SER A 232 -11.31 41.18 -4.53
N PHE A 233 -12.02 41.18 -5.65
CA PHE A 233 -11.62 41.96 -6.82
C PHE A 233 -12.22 43.36 -6.74
N PRO A 234 -11.46 44.43 -7.03
CA PRO A 234 -12.03 45.76 -7.15
C PRO A 234 -13.11 45.72 -8.23
N LYS A 235 -14.31 46.23 -7.90
CA LYS A 235 -15.46 46.25 -8.79
C LYS A 235 -15.06 46.91 -10.12
N SER A 236 -14.94 46.11 -11.17
CA SER A 236 -14.86 46.61 -12.54
C SER A 236 -16.10 47.45 -12.81
N THR A 237 -15.96 48.56 -13.52
CA THR A 237 -17.00 49.54 -13.87
C THR A 237 -18.11 48.98 -14.78
N SER A 238 -18.21 47.65 -14.94
CA SER A 238 -19.25 46.98 -15.70
C SER A 238 -20.44 46.62 -14.81
N THR A 239 -21.61 47.09 -15.20
CA THR A 239 -22.93 47.04 -14.55
C THR A 239 -23.60 45.65 -14.50
N SER A 240 -22.85 44.55 -14.40
CA SER A 240 -23.45 43.20 -14.27
C SER A 240 -23.49 42.70 -12.81
N SER A 241 -24.70 42.58 -12.30
CA SER A 241 -25.08 42.23 -10.93
C SER A 241 -25.00 40.72 -10.64
N SER A 242 -23.79 40.18 -10.47
CA SER A 242 -23.54 38.93 -9.73
C SER A 242 -22.03 38.74 -9.57
N SER A 243 -21.43 39.32 -8.53
CA SER A 243 -20.04 38.99 -8.19
C SER A 243 -20.03 37.62 -7.51
N SER A 244 -19.76 36.55 -8.27
CA SER A 244 -19.50 35.23 -7.68
C SER A 244 -18.37 35.35 -6.67
N LYS A 245 -18.58 34.80 -5.47
CA LYS A 245 -17.54 34.83 -4.43
C LYS A 245 -16.40 33.92 -4.88
N LYS A 246 -15.17 34.43 -4.78
CA LYS A 246 -13.95 33.72 -5.13
C LYS A 246 -13.08 33.57 -3.90
N TYR A 247 -12.39 32.44 -3.81
CA TYR A 247 -11.49 32.12 -2.71
C TYR A 247 -10.20 31.53 -3.27
N ALA A 248 -9.08 31.85 -2.63
CA ALA A 248 -7.82 31.14 -2.80
C ALA A 248 -7.72 30.08 -1.72
N LEU A 249 -7.54 28.82 -2.12
CA LEU A 249 -7.21 27.71 -1.23
C LEU A 249 -5.77 27.29 -1.49
N GLU A 250 -4.92 27.52 -0.50
CA GLU A 250 -3.51 27.13 -0.51
C GLU A 250 -3.31 25.88 0.34
N ALA A 251 -2.45 24.99 -0.12
CA ALA A 251 -2.00 23.81 0.61
C ALA A 251 -0.47 23.73 0.58
N GLN A 252 0.15 23.46 1.72
CA GLN A 252 1.56 23.09 1.83
C GLN A 252 1.65 21.58 2.03
N LEU A 253 2.38 20.92 1.14
CA LEU A 253 2.65 19.48 1.14
C LEU A 253 4.11 19.28 1.56
N GLU A 254 4.34 18.78 2.77
CA GLU A 254 5.67 18.56 3.34
C GLU A 254 5.98 17.06 3.39
N ASN A 255 7.05 16.62 2.73
CA ASN A 255 7.54 15.24 2.85
C ASN A 255 8.24 15.06 4.20
N ILE A 256 7.67 14.25 5.09
CA ILE A 256 8.23 13.99 6.43
C ILE A 256 8.86 12.60 6.56
N THR A 257 9.06 11.89 5.45
CA THR A 257 9.81 10.64 5.46
C THR A 257 11.28 10.89 5.79
N GLU A 258 11.97 9.89 6.35
CA GLU A 258 13.35 10.06 6.84
C GLU A 258 14.37 10.13 5.70
N ASP A 259 14.34 9.15 4.79
CA ASP A 259 15.42 8.95 3.80
C ASP A 259 14.94 8.82 2.36
N ASN A 260 13.62 8.83 2.11
CA ASN A 260 13.08 8.48 0.80
C ASN A 260 12.39 9.67 0.12
N PRO A 261 12.80 10.06 -1.10
CA PRO A 261 12.03 11.02 -1.85
C PRO A 261 10.67 10.41 -2.26
N ILE A 262 9.68 11.29 -2.43
CA ILE A 262 8.37 10.93 -3.00
C ILE A 262 8.12 11.74 -4.26
N THR A 263 7.49 11.13 -5.24
CA THR A 263 7.06 11.80 -6.47
C THR A 263 5.56 12.01 -6.43
N LEU A 264 5.10 13.25 -6.52
CA LEU A 264 3.67 13.55 -6.58
C LEU A 264 3.09 13.09 -7.91
N THR A 265 1.96 12.38 -7.86
CA THR A 265 1.26 11.86 -9.04
C THR A 265 -0.14 12.43 -9.20
N LEU A 266 -0.72 12.98 -8.14
CA LEU A 266 -2.06 13.59 -8.15
C LEU A 266 -2.14 14.66 -7.07
N VAL A 267 -2.61 15.85 -7.41
CA VAL A 267 -3.00 16.89 -6.45
C VAL A 267 -4.29 17.53 -6.94
N HIS A 268 -5.42 17.12 -6.39
CA HIS A 268 -6.74 17.45 -6.93
C HIS A 268 -7.70 17.87 -5.82
N LEU A 269 -8.39 19.00 -6.01
CA LEU A 269 -9.45 19.47 -5.13
C LEU A 269 -10.81 19.06 -5.69
N THR A 270 -11.44 18.07 -5.08
CA THR A 270 -12.81 17.67 -5.44
C THR A 270 -13.80 18.59 -4.74
N THR A 271 -14.56 19.38 -5.50
CA THR A 271 -15.50 20.37 -4.94
C THR A 271 -16.86 19.80 -4.58
N THR A 272 -17.52 20.42 -3.61
CA THR A 272 -18.93 20.18 -3.26
C THR A 272 -19.88 20.86 -4.25
N LYS A 273 -21.18 20.55 -4.14
CA LYS A 273 -22.21 21.17 -5.00
C LYS A 273 -22.22 22.70 -4.81
N GLY A 274 -22.20 23.42 -5.93
CA GLY A 274 -22.21 24.87 -5.96
C GLY A 274 -20.83 25.53 -6.03
N PHE A 275 -19.74 24.76 -6.06
CA PHE A 275 -18.39 25.29 -6.27
C PHE A 275 -17.70 24.66 -7.49
N ASN A 276 -16.88 25.46 -8.15
CA ASN A 276 -15.87 24.99 -9.10
C ASN A 276 -14.48 25.32 -8.55
N ALA A 277 -13.49 24.46 -8.81
CA ALA A 277 -12.10 24.72 -8.47
C ALA A 277 -11.24 24.64 -9.73
N THR A 278 -10.44 25.68 -9.94
CA THR A 278 -9.40 25.69 -10.95
C THR A 278 -8.05 25.52 -10.25
N SER A 279 -7.31 24.48 -10.65
CA SER A 279 -5.92 24.31 -10.20
C SER A 279 -5.07 25.45 -10.74
N LEU A 280 -4.34 26.14 -9.86
CA LEU A 280 -3.32 27.13 -10.23
C LEU A 280 -1.92 26.51 -10.25
N ASN A 281 -1.86 25.17 -10.20
CA ASN A 281 -0.64 24.39 -10.13
C ASN A 281 -0.21 24.01 -11.56
N TRP A 282 0.13 25.01 -12.40
CA TRP A 282 0.42 24.83 -13.84
C TRP A 282 1.52 23.80 -14.16
N GLU A 283 2.23 23.30 -13.16
CA GLU A 283 3.29 22.29 -13.25
C GLU A 283 2.92 20.92 -12.64
N ILE A 284 1.70 20.69 -12.14
CA ILE A 284 1.35 19.45 -11.41
C ILE A 284 0.19 18.71 -12.09
N VAL A 285 0.50 17.49 -12.55
CA VAL A 285 -0.35 16.51 -13.26
C VAL A 285 -1.82 16.50 -12.78
N LEU A 286 -2.74 16.81 -13.71
CA LEU A 286 -4.11 16.30 -13.72
C LEU A 286 -4.05 14.83 -14.16
N SER A 287 -4.80 13.96 -13.48
CA SER A 287 -4.80 12.49 -13.53
C SER A 287 -4.48 11.82 -14.89
N ASP A 288 -3.96 10.58 -14.84
CA ASP A 288 -3.66 9.69 -15.99
C ASP A 288 -4.84 9.44 -16.98
N SER A 289 -6.05 9.92 -16.70
CA SER A 289 -7.28 9.69 -17.46
C SER A 289 -7.56 10.68 -18.62
N GLU A 290 -6.79 11.77 -18.77
CA GLU A 290 -7.01 12.77 -19.83
C GLU A 290 -6.12 12.56 -21.08
N LYS A 291 -5.73 11.31 -21.38
CA LYS A 291 -4.94 10.96 -22.58
C LYS A 291 -5.79 10.72 -23.85
N GLU A 292 -6.99 11.30 -23.96
CA GLU A 292 -7.83 11.11 -25.17
C GLU A 292 -7.59 12.13 -26.28
N ASN A 293 -6.95 13.28 -26.00
CA ASN A 293 -6.50 14.20 -27.05
C ASN A 293 -4.98 14.18 -27.11
N GLY A 294 -4.42 13.58 -28.16
CA GLY A 294 -3.00 13.31 -28.39
C GLY A 294 -2.08 14.53 -28.53
N GLY A 295 -2.08 15.43 -27.55
CA GLY A 295 -1.01 16.36 -27.28
C GLY A 295 -0.21 15.85 -26.09
N ASP A 296 1.07 15.54 -26.31
CA ASP A 296 2.01 15.11 -25.28
C ASP A 296 2.37 16.33 -24.41
N VAL A 297 1.45 16.75 -23.53
CA VAL A 297 1.79 17.72 -22.49
C VAL A 297 2.51 16.94 -21.41
N GLU A 298 3.83 16.94 -21.49
CA GLU A 298 4.74 16.34 -20.51
C GLU A 298 4.57 17.08 -19.18
N LEU A 299 3.58 16.68 -18.39
CA LEU A 299 3.30 17.25 -17.08
C LEU A 299 4.42 16.87 -16.11
N GLU A 300 5.05 17.87 -15.49
CA GLU A 300 6.10 17.67 -14.51
C GLU A 300 5.55 16.89 -13.30
N ARG A 301 6.32 15.93 -12.80
CA ARG A 301 5.99 15.14 -11.61
C ARG A 301 6.95 15.57 -10.50
N PRO A 302 6.57 16.53 -9.65
CA PRO A 302 7.45 17.07 -8.63
C PRO A 302 7.96 15.95 -7.71
N VAL A 303 9.28 15.92 -7.52
CA VAL A 303 9.93 15.04 -6.56
C VAL A 303 10.24 15.85 -5.31
N LEU A 304 9.78 15.38 -4.15
CA LEU A 304 10.03 15.99 -2.85
C LEU A 304 11.02 15.11 -2.09
N ALA A 305 12.22 15.62 -1.85
CA ALA A 305 13.16 15.00 -0.92
C ALA A 305 12.63 15.06 0.52
N PRO A 306 13.17 14.26 1.45
CA PRO A 306 12.90 14.39 2.88
C PRO A 306 13.04 15.85 3.35
N GLY A 307 11.98 16.39 3.96
CA GLY A 307 11.90 17.77 4.43
C GLY A 307 11.48 18.81 3.39
N ASP A 308 11.39 18.45 2.10
CA ASP A 308 10.95 19.38 1.07
C ASP A 308 9.46 19.72 1.23
N ILE A 309 9.13 20.97 0.92
CA ILE A 309 7.77 21.52 0.96
C ILE A 309 7.38 21.98 -0.44
N ARG A 310 6.23 21.52 -0.92
CA ARG A 310 5.58 22.05 -2.12
C ARG A 310 4.32 22.82 -1.75
N GLN A 311 4.24 24.06 -2.22
CA GLN A 311 3.01 24.86 -2.12
C GLN A 311 2.16 24.64 -3.36
N VAL A 312 0.87 24.42 -3.14
CA VAL A 312 -0.15 24.30 -4.19
C VAL A 312 -1.30 25.25 -3.90
N CYS A 313 -1.95 25.74 -4.95
CA CYS A 313 -3.04 26.70 -4.84
C CYS A 313 -4.18 26.36 -5.80
N PHE A 314 -5.40 26.62 -5.35
CA PHE A 314 -6.64 26.44 -6.10
C PHE A 314 -7.47 27.71 -6.02
N LEU A 315 -7.96 28.15 -7.17
CA LEU A 315 -9.00 29.17 -7.24
C LEU A 315 -10.35 28.47 -7.09
N VAL A 316 -11.08 28.78 -6.02
CA VAL A 316 -12.43 28.24 -5.78
C VAL A 316 -13.45 29.33 -6.06
N GLU A 317 -14.42 29.03 -6.91
CA GLU A 317 -15.44 29.96 -7.36
C GLU A 317 -16.84 29.40 -7.10
N GLU A 318 -17.72 30.24 -6.57
CA GLU A 318 -19.13 29.91 -6.43
C GLU A 318 -19.80 29.85 -7.82
N LYS A 319 -20.46 28.73 -8.14
CA LYS A 319 -21.21 28.57 -9.39
C LYS A 319 -22.36 29.57 -9.43
N VAL A 320 -22.49 30.29 -10.54
CA VAL A 320 -23.62 31.19 -10.76
C VAL A 320 -24.85 30.34 -11.08
N SER A 321 -25.98 30.64 -10.43
CA SER A 321 -27.25 29.95 -10.65
C SER A 321 -27.73 30.15 -12.10
N GLY A 322 -27.40 29.20 -12.98
CA GLY A 322 -27.76 29.26 -14.41
C GLY A 322 -26.97 28.31 -15.32
N ASP A 323 -25.90 27.67 -14.84
CA ASP A 323 -25.02 26.81 -15.65
C ASP A 323 -25.44 25.32 -15.70
N ASP A 324 -26.48 24.93 -14.96
CA ASP A 324 -27.00 23.56 -15.01
C ASP A 324 -27.99 23.43 -16.17
N GLY A 325 -27.50 23.00 -17.33
CA GLY A 325 -28.29 22.54 -18.48
C GLY A 325 -29.02 21.21 -18.25
N GLU A 326 -29.39 20.89 -17.01
CA GLU A 326 -30.17 19.71 -16.67
C GLU A 326 -31.54 20.14 -16.15
N ALA A 327 -32.57 19.68 -16.87
CA ALA A 327 -33.96 19.98 -16.61
C ALA A 327 -34.33 19.67 -15.15
N ALA A 328 -34.70 20.72 -14.43
CA ALA A 328 -35.21 20.63 -13.08
C ALA A 328 -36.56 19.88 -13.08
N ASP A 329 -36.56 18.66 -12.55
CA ASP A 329 -37.78 18.05 -12.04
C ASP A 329 -37.82 18.19 -10.50
N SER A 330 -38.48 19.27 -10.11
CA SER A 330 -39.46 19.38 -9.04
C SER A 330 -39.16 18.89 -7.60
N VAL A 331 -39.33 19.88 -6.70
CA VAL A 331 -39.81 19.80 -5.29
C VAL A 331 -38.81 19.39 -4.20
N GLY A 332 -38.12 20.40 -3.68
CA GLY A 332 -37.42 20.34 -2.39
C GLY A 332 -36.44 21.50 -2.25
N GLY A 333 -36.83 22.55 -1.52
CA GLY A 333 -36.05 23.79 -1.41
C GLY A 333 -34.62 23.56 -0.89
N GLY A 334 -33.65 24.11 -1.63
CA GLY A 334 -32.24 24.14 -1.24
C GLY A 334 -31.31 24.50 -2.41
N LYS A 335 -31.46 25.70 -2.98
CA LYS A 335 -30.50 26.27 -3.93
C LYS A 335 -29.24 26.75 -3.19
N GLY A 336 -28.07 26.36 -3.69
CA GLY A 336 -26.80 27.06 -3.47
C GLY A 336 -25.99 26.56 -2.27
N THR A 337 -24.73 26.22 -2.55
CA THR A 337 -23.59 26.04 -1.62
C THR A 337 -23.82 25.21 -0.34
N GLU A 338 -23.07 24.11 -0.19
CA GLU A 338 -23.13 23.29 1.04
C GLU A 338 -22.60 24.05 2.26
N ILE A 339 -23.53 24.49 3.11
CA ILE A 339 -23.27 25.11 4.42
C ILE A 339 -23.54 24.07 5.49
N VAL A 340 -22.50 23.68 6.23
CA VAL A 340 -22.61 22.76 7.38
C VAL A 340 -22.07 23.49 8.60
N ASP A 341 -22.89 23.62 9.65
CA ASP A 341 -22.54 24.28 10.91
C ASP A 341 -21.96 25.70 10.75
N GLY A 342 -22.53 26.50 9.83
CA GLY A 342 -22.08 27.88 9.55
C GLY A 342 -20.75 27.97 8.79
N ARG A 343 -20.26 26.85 8.27
CA ARG A 343 -19.07 26.76 7.42
C ARG A 343 -19.48 26.47 5.97
N LEU A 344 -19.01 27.30 5.04
CA LEU A 344 -19.04 26.99 3.61
C LEU A 344 -18.02 25.89 3.34
N ILE A 345 -18.48 24.73 2.90
CA ILE A 345 -17.61 23.60 2.55
C ILE A 345 -17.32 23.68 1.06
N PHE A 346 -16.04 23.80 0.71
CA PHE A 346 -15.60 23.87 -0.68
C PHE A 346 -15.34 22.50 -1.27
N GLY A 347 -14.84 21.55 -0.49
CA GLY A 347 -14.42 20.25 -1.01
C GLY A 347 -13.39 19.51 -0.18
N VAL A 348 -12.76 18.51 -0.79
CA VAL A 348 -11.72 17.66 -0.21
C VAL A 348 -10.50 17.64 -1.12
N LEU A 349 -9.32 17.87 -0.55
CA LEU A 349 -8.07 17.78 -1.29
C LEU A 349 -7.57 16.33 -1.27
N SER A 350 -7.33 15.78 -2.46
CA SER A 350 -6.79 14.45 -2.70
C SER A 350 -5.35 14.56 -3.20
N ILE A 351 -4.44 13.84 -2.55
CA ILE A 351 -3.02 13.81 -2.87
C ILE A 351 -2.60 12.36 -3.11
N GLY A 352 -2.01 12.09 -4.26
CA GLY A 352 -1.41 10.80 -4.61
C GLY A 352 0.08 10.96 -4.86
N TRP A 353 0.87 9.98 -4.44
CA TRP A 353 2.31 9.96 -4.67
C TRP A 353 2.84 8.55 -4.92
N ARG A 354 4.10 8.48 -5.36
CA ARG A 354 4.90 7.27 -5.40
C ARG A 354 6.18 7.44 -4.60
N GLY A 355 6.48 6.48 -3.74
CA GLY A 355 7.76 6.43 -3.04
C GLY A 355 8.86 5.77 -3.88
N ALA A 356 10.10 5.83 -3.38
CA ALA A 356 11.31 5.26 -4.03
C ALA A 356 11.18 3.77 -4.43
N MET A 357 10.35 2.99 -3.74
CA MET A 357 10.12 1.57 -4.01
C MET A 357 8.89 1.32 -4.90
N GLY A 358 8.35 2.34 -5.57
CA GLY A 358 7.15 2.21 -6.39
C GLY A 358 5.86 1.93 -5.58
N ASN A 359 5.93 2.05 -4.26
CA ASN A 359 4.75 2.06 -3.39
C ASN A 359 3.89 3.26 -3.78
N LYS A 360 2.61 3.00 -4.00
CA LYS A 360 1.63 4.07 -4.21
C LYS A 360 1.13 4.50 -2.85
N GLY A 361 1.10 5.81 -2.63
CA GLY A 361 0.46 6.42 -1.48
C GLY A 361 -0.68 7.32 -1.92
N PHE A 362 -1.72 7.40 -1.10
CA PHE A 362 -2.84 8.31 -1.29
C PHE A 362 -3.33 8.85 0.05
N LEU A 363 -3.63 10.14 0.08
CA LEU A 363 -4.16 10.85 1.25
C LEU A 363 -5.27 11.78 0.78
N SER A 364 -6.35 11.84 1.55
CA SER A 364 -7.41 12.84 1.39
C SER A 364 -7.52 13.65 2.68
N THR A 365 -7.68 14.96 2.56
CA THR A 365 -7.99 15.80 3.72
C THR A 365 -9.42 15.57 4.21
N GLY A 366 -9.77 16.13 5.38
CA GLY A 366 -11.18 16.36 5.72
C GLY A 366 -11.80 17.48 4.87
N ASN A 367 -13.07 17.81 5.17
CA ASN A 367 -13.79 18.90 4.51
C ASN A 367 -13.07 20.25 4.70
N LEU A 368 -12.65 20.83 3.59
CA LEU A 368 -12.03 22.15 3.50
C LEU A 368 -13.12 23.19 3.28
N GLY A 369 -13.02 24.31 3.98
CA GLY A 369 -14.07 25.32 3.97
C GLY A 369 -13.73 26.51 4.86
N THR A 370 -14.48 27.60 4.71
CA THR A 370 -14.35 28.81 5.54
C THR A 370 -15.61 29.04 6.36
N ARG A 371 -15.47 29.68 7.52
CA ARG A 371 -16.64 30.14 8.27
C ARG A 371 -17.30 31.31 7.54
N ILE A 372 -18.63 31.32 7.55
CA ILE A 372 -19.41 32.47 7.11
C ILE A 372 -19.27 33.52 8.22
N SER A 373 -18.64 34.65 7.90
CA SER A 373 -18.52 35.80 8.80
C SER A 373 -19.76 36.65 8.82
#